data_AF-A0A447Y423-F1
#
_entry.id   AF-A0A447Y423-F1
#
_cell.length_a   1.000
_cell.length_b   1.000
_cell.length_c   1.000
_cell.angle_alpha   90.00
_cell.angle_beta   90.00
_cell.angle_gamma   90.00
#
_symmetry.space_group_name_H-M   'P 1'
#
loop_
_entity.id
_entity.type
_entity.pdbx_description
1 polymer ?
#
loop_
_entity_poly.entity_id
_entity_poly.type
_entity_poly.pdbx_seq_one_letter_code
_entity_poly.pdbx_strand_id
1 'polypeptide(L)'
;MDNVFVKAKGLRKKPYFKIVSDHTLFERVDLSVCSLVPYAPDHNLDEDSWFSLSEFSKREYCPSFLKDEFDSKNYDELPKKYFSKIAFIFFISKW
;
A
#
# COMPACT_ATOMS: atom_id res chain seq x y z
N MET A 1 3.93 -9.43 -12.50
CA MET A 1 3.59 -8.01 -12.69
C MET A 1 3.17 -7.49 -11.34
N ASP A 2 3.94 -6.58 -10.76
CA ASP A 2 3.65 -6.07 -9.43
C ASP A 2 2.49 -5.08 -9.53
N ASN A 3 1.40 -5.37 -8.83
CA ASN A 3 0.23 -4.50 -8.80
C ASN A 3 0.51 -3.34 -7.83
N VAL A 4 1.17 -2.31 -8.34
CA VAL A 4 1.48 -1.09 -7.60
C VAL A 4 0.43 -0.02 -7.89
N PHE A 5 0.01 0.65 -6.82
CA PHE A 5 -1.03 1.66 -6.85
C PHE A 5 -0.56 2.94 -6.17
N VAL A 6 -1.26 4.03 -6.48
CA VAL A 6 -1.02 5.32 -5.85
C VAL A 6 -2.31 5.99 -5.45
N LYS A 7 -2.20 6.88 -4.47
CA LYS A 7 -3.22 7.90 -4.21
C LYS A 7 -2.72 9.24 -4.74
N ALA A 8 -3.48 9.90 -5.61
CA ALA A 8 -3.20 11.26 -6.08
C ALA A 8 -3.96 12.33 -5.26
N LYS A 9 -3.28 13.44 -4.94
CA LYS A 9 -3.83 14.59 -4.24
C LYS A 9 -4.74 15.42 -5.15
N GLY A 10 -5.69 16.12 -4.54
CA GLY A 10 -6.58 17.07 -5.22
C GLY A 10 -7.78 16.42 -5.93
N LEU A 11 -7.91 15.10 -5.87
CA LEU A 11 -9.07 14.37 -6.40
C LEU A 11 -10.01 13.98 -5.27
N ARG A 12 -11.28 14.41 -5.38
CA ARG A 12 -12.34 14.03 -4.44
C ARG A 12 -12.95 12.66 -4.76
N LYS A 13 -13.04 12.30 -6.04
CA LYS A 13 -13.59 11.02 -6.52
C LYS A 13 -12.49 10.19 -7.15
N LYS A 14 -12.49 8.87 -6.91
CA LYS A 14 -11.52 7.90 -7.44
C LYS A 14 -10.06 8.41 -7.41
N PRO A 15 -9.51 8.72 -6.23
CA PRO A 15 -8.14 9.26 -6.13
C PRO A 15 -7.06 8.19 -6.30
N TYR A 16 -7.43 6.93 -6.51
CA TYR A 16 -6.52 5.79 -6.57
C TYR A 16 -6.30 5.34 -8.02
N PHE A 17 -5.05 5.10 -8.39
CA PHE A 17 -4.65 4.71 -9.74
C PHE A 17 -3.65 3.57 -9.70
N LYS A 18 -3.60 2.80 -10.77
CA LYS A 18 -2.54 1.84 -11.03
C LYS A 18 -1.32 2.56 -11.62
N ILE A 19 -0.13 2.13 -11.23
CA ILE A 19 1.11 2.46 -11.93
C ILE A 19 1.67 1.16 -12.49
N VAL A 20 2.03 1.20 -13.76
CA VAL A 20 2.85 0.16 -14.39
C VAL A 20 4.27 0.71 -14.46
N SER A 21 5.23 -0.06 -13.98
CA SER A 21 6.64 0.24 -14.07
C SER A 21 7.36 -0.98 -14.63
N ASP A 22 8.38 -0.75 -15.46
CA ASP A 22 9.32 -1.78 -15.91
C ASP A 22 10.38 -2.09 -14.83
N HIS A 23 10.23 -1.51 -13.64
CA HIS A 23 11.09 -1.72 -12.49
C HIS A 23 10.29 -2.24 -11.30
N THR A 24 10.91 -3.13 -10.52
CA THR A 24 10.40 -3.56 -9.22
C THR A 24 10.55 -2.43 -8.22
N LEU A 25 9.44 -1.95 -7.66
CA LEU A 25 9.42 -0.83 -6.71
C LEU A 25 9.55 -1.27 -5.25
N PHE A 26 9.08 -2.48 -4.93
CA PHE A 26 9.17 -3.05 -3.60
C PHE A 26 9.83 -4.42 -3.72
N GLU A 27 10.94 -4.61 -3.02
CA GLU A 27 11.50 -5.94 -2.84
C GLU A 27 10.52 -6.78 -2.02
N ARG A 28 10.47 -8.07 -2.36
CA ARG A 28 9.57 -8.98 -1.66
C ARG A 28 10.15 -9.23 -0.27
N VAL A 29 9.47 -8.74 0.76
CA VAL A 29 9.84 -9.00 2.15
C VAL A 29 9.49 -10.45 2.47
N ASP A 30 10.50 -11.22 2.88
CA ASP A 30 10.28 -12.57 3.41
C ASP A 30 9.86 -12.47 4.88
N LEU A 31 8.56 -12.56 5.11
CA LEU A 31 7.98 -12.48 6.45
C LEU A 31 8.33 -13.71 7.32
N SER A 32 8.89 -14.79 6.75
CA SER A 32 9.26 -15.98 7.52
C SER A 32 10.55 -15.80 8.32
N VAL A 33 11.40 -14.84 7.93
CA VAL A 33 12.67 -14.51 8.60
C VAL A 33 12.60 -13.24 9.43
N CYS A 34 11.48 -12.51 9.39
CA CYS A 34 11.30 -11.27 10.12
C CYS A 34 10.49 -11.48 11.41
N SER A 35 10.83 -10.75 12.47
CA SER A 35 10.01 -10.65 13.67
C SER A 35 8.88 -9.63 13.46
N LEU A 36 7.63 -10.06 13.56
CA LEU A 36 6.47 -9.16 13.44
C LEU A 36 6.00 -8.73 14.82
N VAL A 37 6.16 -7.45 15.14
CA VAL A 37 5.75 -6.88 16.42
C VAL A 37 4.56 -5.95 16.25
N PRO A 38 3.66 -5.80 17.24
CA PRO A 38 2.58 -4.82 17.17
C PRO A 38 3.13 -3.40 17.00
N TYR A 39 2.45 -2.58 16.20
CA TYR A 39 2.82 -1.17 16.04
C TYR A 39 2.81 -0.42 17.38
N ALA A 40 3.95 0.20 17.71
CA ALA A 40 4.15 1.05 18.90
C ALA A 40 4.94 2.31 18.50
N PRO A 41 4.31 3.51 18.51
CA PRO A 41 4.94 4.74 18.00
C PRO A 41 6.07 5.27 18.90
N ASP A 42 6.15 4.80 20.14
CA ASP A 42 7.11 5.16 21.18
C ASP A 42 8.30 4.18 21.27
N HIS A 43 8.34 3.17 20.40
CA HIS A 43 9.37 2.15 20.38
C HIS A 43 10.14 2.15 19.06
N ASN A 44 11.46 1.98 19.12
CA ASN A 44 12.27 1.74 17.94
C ASN A 44 12.23 0.25 17.61
N LEU A 45 12.21 -0.09 16.33
CA LEU A 45 12.31 -1.48 15.90
C LEU A 45 13.73 -2.00 16.11
N ASP A 46 13.82 -3.24 16.59
CA ASP A 46 15.06 -4.02 16.55
C ASP A 46 15.42 -4.38 15.09
N GLU A 47 16.67 -4.77 14.86
CA GLU A 47 17.09 -5.32 13.57
C GLU A 47 16.21 -6.53 13.18
N ASP A 48 15.93 -6.66 11.88
CA ASP A 48 15.06 -7.69 11.30
C ASP A 48 13.62 -7.76 11.87
N SER A 49 13.19 -6.70 12.55
CA SER A 49 11.83 -6.58 13.08
C SER A 49 10.99 -5.60 12.27
N TRP A 50 9.71 -5.93 12.10
CA TRP A 50 8.73 -5.10 11.40
C TRP A 50 7.50 -4.87 12.26
N PHE A 51 6.99 -3.64 12.23
CA PHE A 51 5.68 -3.36 12.79
C PHE A 51 4.59 -4.02 11.94
N SER A 52 3.64 -4.63 12.64
CA SER A 52 2.47 -5.27 12.06
C SER A 52 1.20 -4.73 12.70
N LEU A 53 0.13 -4.68 11.89
CA LEU A 53 -1.21 -4.33 12.34
C LEU A 53 -2.13 -5.51 12.08
N SER A 54 -2.54 -6.19 13.15
CA SER A 54 -3.52 -7.28 13.07
C SER A 54 -4.92 -6.74 12.83
N GLU A 55 -5.68 -7.50 12.03
CA GLU A 55 -7.08 -7.20 11.68
C GLU A 55 -7.26 -5.79 11.12
N PHE A 56 -6.28 -5.32 10.33
CA PHE A 56 -6.24 -3.95 9.82
C PHE A 56 -7.56 -3.55 9.13
N SER A 57 -8.19 -4.46 8.37
CA SER A 57 -9.49 -4.24 7.73
C SER A 57 -10.63 -3.86 8.69
N LYS A 58 -10.58 -4.31 9.94
CA LYS A 58 -11.58 -4.02 10.99
C LYS A 58 -11.30 -2.73 11.75
N ARG A 59 -10.14 -2.11 11.57
CA ARG A 59 -9.78 -0.87 12.26
C ARG A 59 -10.53 0.33 11.67
N GLU A 60 -10.92 1.28 12.51
CA GLU A 60 -11.68 2.48 12.08
C GLU A 60 -10.90 3.34 11.09
N TYR A 61 -9.58 3.42 11.27
CA TYR A 61 -8.66 4.17 10.41
C TYR A 61 -8.30 3.43 9.12
N CYS A 62 -8.79 2.21 8.90
CA CYS A 62 -8.53 1.49 7.66
C CYS A 62 -9.20 2.21 6.49
N PRO A 63 -8.42 2.61 5.46
CA PRO A 63 -8.97 3.22 4.27
C PRO A 63 -10.04 2.32 3.61
N SER A 64 -11.18 2.91 3.24
CA SER A 64 -12.31 2.17 2.68
C SER A 64 -11.95 1.31 1.46
N PHE A 65 -11.00 1.77 0.63
CA PHE A 65 -10.56 1.04 -0.56
C PHE A 65 -9.87 -0.31 -0.27
N LEU A 66 -9.44 -0.55 0.98
CA LEU A 66 -8.86 -1.83 1.42
C LEU A 66 -9.89 -2.76 2.07
N LYS A 67 -11.12 -2.28 2.28
CA LYS A 67 -12.21 -3.07 2.88
C LYS A 67 -12.99 -3.87 1.83
N ASP A 68 -13.04 -3.36 0.61
CA ASP A 68 -13.72 -3.99 -0.52
C ASP A 68 -12.83 -5.07 -1.16
N GLU A 69 -13.46 -5.99 -1.90
CA GLU A 69 -12.70 -6.98 -2.67
C GLU A 69 -11.80 -6.28 -3.70
N PHE A 70 -10.51 -6.57 -3.62
CA PHE A 70 -9.54 -5.98 -4.52
C PHE A 70 -9.58 -6.65 -5.90
N ASP A 71 -9.93 -5.85 -6.92
CA ASP A 71 -9.73 -6.15 -8.34
C ASP A 71 -8.95 -5.02 -9.02
N SER A 72 -7.78 -5.37 -9.55
CA SER A 72 -6.90 -4.44 -10.26
C SER A 72 -7.55 -3.77 -11.48
N LYS A 73 -8.58 -4.39 -12.09
CA LYS A 73 -9.31 -3.85 -13.25
C LYS A 73 -10.16 -2.63 -12.90
N ASN A 74 -10.44 -2.41 -11.60
CA ASN A 74 -11.22 -1.26 -11.13
C ASN A 74 -10.40 0.04 -11.06
N TYR A 75 -9.10 -0.01 -11.35
CA TYR A 75 -8.18 1.11 -11.22
C TYR A 75 -7.62 1.54 -12.58
N ASP A 76 -7.86 2.80 -12.93
CA ASP A 76 -7.28 3.42 -14.12
C ASP A 76 -5.77 3.65 -13.94
N GLU A 77 -5.03 3.74 -15.05
CA GLU A 77 -3.62 4.14 -15.02
C GLU A 77 -3.46 5.60 -14.60
N LEU A 78 -2.39 5.91 -13.86
CA LEU A 78 -2.12 7.27 -13.40
C LEU A 78 -1.79 8.20 -14.58
N PRO A 79 -2.59 9.26 -14.82
CA PRO A 79 -2.23 10.26 -15.82
C PRO A 79 -0.99 11.08 -15.41
N LYS A 80 -0.08 11.35 -16.36
CA LYS A 80 1.17 12.11 -16.11
C LYS A 80 0.99 13.42 -15.33
N LYS A 81 -0.12 14.13 -15.55
CA LYS A 81 -0.46 15.39 -14.84
C LYS A 81 -0.60 15.24 -13.30
N TYR A 82 -0.74 14.02 -12.80
CA TYR A 82 -0.85 13.72 -11.38
C TYR A 82 0.45 13.16 -10.77
N PHE A 83 1.53 13.01 -11.55
CA PHE A 83 2.80 12.47 -11.03
C PHE A 83 3.36 13.34 -9.89
N SER A 84 3.35 14.67 -10.06
CA SER A 84 3.74 15.62 -9.00
C SER A 84 2.75 15.71 -7.83
N LYS A 85 1.62 15.00 -7.92
CA LYS A 85 0.54 14.99 -6.92
C LYS A 85 0.42 13.65 -6.22
N ILE A 86 1.37 12.73 -6.37
CA ILE A 86 1.35 11.46 -5.63
C ILE A 86 1.42 11.76 -4.12
N ALA A 87 0.48 11.21 -3.36
CA ALA A 87 0.46 11.29 -1.90
C ALA A 87 1.25 10.15 -1.27
N PHE A 88 1.00 8.93 -1.74
CA PHE A 88 1.71 7.72 -1.35
C PHE A 88 1.53 6.65 -2.42
N ILE A 89 2.42 5.65 -2.37
CA ILE A 89 2.44 4.46 -3.19
C ILE A 89 2.15 3.27 -2.27
N PHE A 90 1.44 2.27 -2.77
CA PHE A 90 1.19 1.04 -2.04
C PHE A 90 1.12 -0.14 -2.99
N PHE A 91 1.38 -1.33 -2.45
CA PHE A 91 1.29 -2.59 -3.15
C PHE A 91 0.30 -3.50 -2.42
N ILE A 92 -0.48 -4.27 -3.17
CA ILE A 92 -1.42 -5.25 -2.61
C ILE A 92 -1.02 -6.63 -3.16
N SER A 93 -0.50 -7.50 -2.29
CA SER A 93 -0.34 -8.93 -2.56
C SER A 93 -1.54 -9.70 -2.02
N LYS A 94 -2.09 -10.59 -2.85
CA LYS A 94 -2.88 -11.73 -2.35
C LYS A 94 -1.89 -12.85 -2.00
N TRP A 95 -2.01 -13.41 -0.80
CA TRP A 95 -1.33 -14.63 -0.38
C TRP A 95 -2.22 -15.84 -0.67
#